data_AF-A0A2V9K8Z3-F1
#
_entry.id   AF-A0A2V9K8Z3-F1
#
_cell.length_a   1.000
_cell.length_b   1.000
_cell.length_c   1.000
_cell.angle_alpha   90.00
_cell.angle_beta   90.00
_cell.angle_gamma   90.00
#
_symmetry.space_group_name_H-M   'P 1'
#
loop_
_entity.id
_entity.type
_entity.pdbx_description
1 polymer ?
#
loop_
_entity_poly.entity_id
_entity_poly.type
_entity_poly.pdbx_seq_one_letter_code
_entity_poly.pdbx_strand_id
1 'polypeptide(L)'
;MPPPAAYKDWRYTAKALVVDRRAVRYSLAFYRQRGDWYDEIRYDSHERKRGRDVPAPHFHMKLRSGHKDSVDEAIEDIKAIIDNYLHKLEEAIR
;
A
#
# COMPACT_ATOMS: atom_id res chain seq x y z
N MET A 1 -5.97 -0.96 27.62
CA MET A 1 -5.62 -0.06 26.50
C MET A 1 -4.97 -0.91 25.41
N PRO A 2 -5.49 -0.97 24.18
CA PRO A 2 -4.75 -1.62 23.11
C PRO A 2 -3.47 -0.82 22.83
N PRO A 3 -2.36 -1.48 22.42
CA PRO A 3 -1.07 -0.83 22.21
C PRO A 3 -1.18 0.26 21.14
N PRO A 4 -0.31 1.27 21.14
CA PRO A 4 -0.33 2.32 20.12
C PRO A 4 -0.16 1.67 18.75
N ALA A 5 -1.09 1.99 17.83
CA ALA A 5 -1.19 1.43 16.49
C ALA A 5 0.00 1.88 15.60
N ALA A 6 1.19 1.36 15.89
CA ALA A 6 2.42 1.72 15.21
C ALA A 6 3.41 0.56 15.12
N TYR A 7 4.18 0.54 14.03
CA TYR A 7 5.33 -0.33 13.81
C TYR A 7 6.51 0.56 13.41
N LYS A 8 7.48 0.71 14.32
CA LYS A 8 8.59 1.68 14.19
C LYS A 8 8.03 3.10 13.98
N ASP A 9 8.46 3.80 12.93
CA ASP A 9 8.01 5.12 12.51
C ASP A 9 6.67 5.10 11.73
N TRP A 10 6.10 3.92 11.49
CA TRP A 10 4.84 3.76 10.77
C TRP A 10 3.67 3.69 11.74
N ARG A 11 2.60 4.40 11.41
CA ARG A 11 1.29 4.24 12.04
C ARG A 11 0.43 3.37 11.13
N TYR A 12 -0.59 2.72 11.67
CA TYR A 12 -1.53 1.99 10.83
C TYR A 12 -2.99 2.25 11.18
N THR A 13 -3.85 2.11 10.17
CA THR A 13 -5.31 2.08 10.33
C THR A 13 -5.88 0.88 9.61
N ALA A 14 -6.93 0.28 10.18
CA ALA A 14 -7.70 -0.77 9.54
C ALA A 14 -9.16 -0.33 9.42
N LYS A 15 -9.78 -0.61 8.29
CA LYS A 15 -11.21 -0.40 8.05
C LYS A 15 -11.80 -1.72 7.58
N ALA A 16 -12.90 -2.15 8.17
CA ALA A 16 -13.62 -3.34 7.74
C ALA A 16 -15.11 -3.01 7.61
N LEU A 17 -15.71 -3.36 6.47
CA LEU A 17 -17.15 -3.49 6.31
C LEU A 17 -17.54 -4.90 6.77
N VAL A 18 -18.37 -4.96 7.80
CA VAL A 18 -18.86 -6.20 8.39
C VAL A 18 -20.35 -6.31 8.10
N VAL A 19 -20.77 -7.40 7.45
CA VAL A 19 -22.18 -7.75 7.20
C VAL A 19 -22.42 -9.11 7.85
N ASP A 20 -23.50 -9.26 8.62
CA ASP A 20 -23.84 -10.50 9.34
C ASP A 20 -22.67 -11.10 10.14
N ARG A 21 -21.91 -10.24 10.84
CA ARG A 21 -20.71 -10.58 11.63
C ARG A 21 -19.54 -11.16 10.82
N ARG A 22 -19.56 -11.06 9.49
CA ARG A 22 -18.45 -11.42 8.60
C ARG A 22 -17.86 -10.18 7.94
N ALA A 23 -16.54 -10.05 7.95
CA ALA A 23 -15.86 -9.01 7.18
C ALA A 23 -16.02 -9.30 5.69
N VAL A 24 -16.82 -8.50 5.00
CA VAL A 24 -17.05 -8.63 3.55
C VAL A 24 -16.08 -7.78 2.74
N ARG A 25 -15.46 -6.77 3.35
CA ARG A 25 -14.41 -5.96 2.76
C ARG A 25 -13.57 -5.37 3.87
N TYR A 26 -12.27 -5.34 3.69
CA TYR A 26 -11.38 -4.64 4.60
C TYR A 26 -10.16 -4.08 3.89
N SER A 27 -9.62 -3.02 4.48
CA SER A 27 -8.38 -2.38 4.09
C SER A 27 -7.52 -2.08 5.30
N LEU A 28 -6.20 -2.12 5.10
CA LEU A 28 -5.19 -1.86 6.12
C LEU A 28 -4.17 -0.92 5.49
N ALA A 29 -3.96 0.25 6.07
CA ALA A 29 -2.97 1.21 5.58
C ALA A 29 -1.93 1.48 6.66
N PHE A 30 -0.66 1.22 6.35
CA PHE A 30 0.49 1.71 7.09
C PHE A 30 0.96 3.01 6.43
N TYR A 31 1.18 4.05 7.23
CA TYR A 31 1.67 5.33 6.75
C TYR A 31 2.71 5.92 7.69
N ARG A 32 3.64 6.69 7.13
CA ARG A 32 4.60 7.50 7.90
C ARG A 32 4.76 8.86 7.25
N GLN A 33 4.90 9.89 8.07
CA GLN A 33 5.13 11.25 7.59
C GLN A 33 6.62 11.49 7.35
N ARG A 34 6.95 12.15 6.25
CA ARG A 34 8.30 12.57 5.87
C ARG A 34 8.25 14.01 5.35
N GLY A 35 8.35 14.97 6.27
CA GLY A 35 8.18 16.39 5.99
C GLY A 35 6.74 16.73 5.61
N ASP A 36 6.58 17.33 4.44
CA ASP A 36 5.30 17.68 3.79
C ASP A 36 4.64 16.51 3.05
N TRP A 37 5.28 15.35 3.01
CA TRP A 37 4.80 14.14 2.34
C TRP A 37 4.54 12.99 3.31
N TYR A 38 3.89 11.93 2.82
CA TYR A 38 3.78 10.67 3.54
C TYR A 38 4.01 9.46 2.62
N ASP A 39 4.72 8.46 3.14
CA ASP A 39 4.76 7.14 2.54
C ASP A 39 3.52 6.35 2.99
N GLU A 40 2.99 5.48 2.12
CA GLU A 40 1.87 4.59 2.41
C GLU A 40 2.10 3.20 1.81
N ILE A 41 1.84 2.17 2.59
CA ILE A 41 1.67 0.80 2.12
C ILE A 41 0.29 0.35 2.56
N ARG A 42 -0.58 0.03 1.61
CA ARG A 42 -1.98 -0.31 1.87
C ARG A 42 -2.32 -1.67 1.27
N TYR A 43 -3.02 -2.49 2.04
CA TYR A 43 -3.69 -3.69 1.54
C TYR A 43 -5.18 -3.41 1.39
N ASP A 44 -5.74 -3.78 0.24
CA ASP A 44 -7.17 -3.78 -0.01
C ASP A 44 -7.58 -5.20 -0.41
N SER A 45 -8.56 -5.78 0.31
CA SER A 45 -9.11 -7.11 -0.03
C SER A 45 -10.01 -7.11 -1.27
N HIS A 46 -10.52 -5.94 -1.66
CA HIS A 46 -11.53 -5.76 -2.70
C HIS A 46 -11.23 -4.51 -3.53
N GLU A 47 -11.67 -4.54 -4.78
CA GLU A 47 -11.70 -3.38 -5.66
C GLU A 47 -13.14 -3.06 -6.07
N ARG A 48 -13.39 -1.81 -6.47
CA ARG A 48 -14.70 -1.40 -6.99
C ARG A 48 -14.72 -1.49 -8.51
N LYS A 49 -15.38 -2.52 -9.06
CA LYS A 49 -15.56 -2.72 -10.51
C LYS A 49 -17.03 -2.50 -10.89
N ARG A 50 -17.28 -1.54 -11.79
CA ARG A 50 -18.64 -1.17 -12.26
C ARG A 50 -19.63 -0.93 -11.10
N GLY A 51 -19.17 -0.28 -10.05
CA GLY A 51 -19.99 0.03 -8.86
C GLY A 51 -20.19 -1.12 -7.88
N ARG A 52 -19.65 -2.31 -8.14
CA ARG A 52 -19.71 -3.48 -7.25
C ARG A 52 -18.35 -3.72 -6.60
N ASP A 53 -18.36 -4.14 -5.34
CA ASP A 53 -17.15 -4.57 -4.66
C ASP A 53 -16.85 -6.02 -5.08
N VAL A 54 -15.67 -6.25 -5.63
CA VAL A 54 -15.23 -7.56 -6.15
C VAL A 54 -14.01 -8.01 -5.35
N PRO A 55 -13.97 -9.26 -4.86
CA PRO A 55 -12.78 -9.81 -4.22
C PRO A 55 -11.59 -9.73 -5.19
N ALA A 56 -10.61 -8.93 -4.81
CA ALA A 56 -9.41 -8.66 -5.59
C ALA A 56 -8.36 -8.18 -4.59
N PRO A 57 -7.71 -9.08 -3.84
CA PRO A 57 -6.72 -8.70 -2.84
C PRO A 57 -5.48 -8.13 -3.53
N HIS A 58 -5.06 -6.93 -3.14
CA HIS A 58 -3.88 -6.28 -3.70
C HIS A 58 -3.26 -5.29 -2.72
N PHE A 59 -1.97 -5.02 -2.93
CA PHE A 59 -1.26 -3.95 -2.24
C PHE A 59 -1.13 -2.71 -3.12
N HIS A 60 -1.31 -1.54 -2.51
CA HIS A 60 -0.89 -0.24 -3.02
C HIS A 60 0.36 0.20 -2.27
N MET A 61 1.32 0.77 -2.98
CA MET A 61 2.52 1.33 -2.38
C MET A 61 2.77 2.71 -2.95
N LYS A 62 2.86 3.70 -2.08
CA LYS A 62 3.20 5.09 -2.41
C LYS A 62 4.40 5.47 -1.56
N LEU A 63 5.56 5.63 -2.20
CA LEU A 63 6.80 6.04 -1.53
C LEU A 63 7.27 7.37 -2.09
N ARG A 64 7.80 8.23 -1.22
CA ARG A 64 8.48 9.45 -1.64
C ARG A 64 9.72 9.10 -2.46
N SER A 65 9.86 9.71 -3.62
CA SER A 65 11.11 9.77 -4.39
C SER A 65 11.59 11.22 -4.50
N GLY A 66 12.85 11.42 -4.89
CA GLY A 66 13.34 12.73 -5.32
C GLY A 66 12.66 13.17 -6.62
N HIS A 67 12.67 14.48 -6.88
CA HIS A 67 12.29 15.00 -8.21
C HIS A 67 13.28 14.50 -9.26
N LYS A 68 12.80 14.30 -10.48
CA LYS A 68 13.58 13.80 -11.62
C LYS A 68 13.62 14.89 -12.66
N ASP A 69 14.80 15.14 -13.20
CA ASP A 69 14.99 16.23 -14.17
C ASP A 69 14.47 15.84 -15.56
N SER A 70 14.25 14.53 -15.80
CA SER A 70 13.67 14.01 -17.03
C SER A 70 12.77 12.80 -16.80
N VAL A 71 11.92 12.50 -17.79
CA VAL A 71 11.10 11.28 -17.82
C VAL A 71 11.98 10.04 -17.93
N ASP A 72 13.09 10.10 -18.69
CA ASP A 72 13.99 8.97 -18.90
C ASP A 72 14.65 8.53 -17.58
N GLU A 73 15.03 9.48 -16.72
CA GLU A 73 15.56 9.16 -15.38
C GLU A 73 14.52 8.41 -14.53
N ALA A 74 13.26 8.83 -14.58
CA ALA A 74 12.18 8.14 -13.88
C ALA A 74 11.93 6.73 -14.43
N ILE A 75 12.07 6.53 -15.75
CA ILE A 75 11.94 5.21 -16.38
C ILE A 75 13.07 4.28 -15.92
N GLU A 76 14.31 4.74 -15.89
CA GLU A 76 15.45 3.92 -15.45
C GLU A 76 15.35 3.54 -13.97
N ASP A 77 14.89 4.45 -13.10
CA ASP A 77 14.60 4.13 -11.70
C ASP A 77 13.55 3.03 -11.58
N ILE A 78 12.47 3.09 -12.37
CA ILE A 78 11.41 2.07 -12.35
C ILE A 78 11.94 0.73 -12.85
N LYS A 79 12.73 0.70 -13.93
CA LYS A 79 13.38 -0.53 -14.42
C LYS A 79 14.26 -1.14 -13.34
N ALA A 80 15.10 -0.33 -12.70
CA ALA A 80 15.94 -0.79 -11.60
C ALA A 80 15.10 -1.35 -10.44
N ILE A 81 13.93 -0.79 -10.14
CA ILE A 81 13.02 -1.33 -9.13
C ILE A 81 12.49 -2.71 -9.54
N ILE A 82 12.05 -2.85 -10.79
CA ILE A 82 11.54 -4.10 -11.35
C ILE A 82 12.62 -5.18 -11.29
N ASP A 83 13.82 -4.89 -11.80
CA ASP A 83 14.88 -5.87 -11.95
C ASP A 83 15.47 -6.34 -10.61
N ASN A 84 15.47 -5.47 -9.59
CA ASN A 84 16.16 -5.75 -8.32
C ASN A 84 15.26 -6.08 -7.13
N TYR A 85 13.99 -5.63 -7.15
CA TYR A 85 13.12 -5.69 -5.97
C TYR A 85 11.73 -6.27 -6.22
N LEU A 86 11.19 -6.22 -7.45
CA LEU A 86 9.82 -6.68 -7.69
C LEU A 86 9.62 -8.13 -7.26
N HIS A 87 10.53 -9.02 -7.61
CA HIS A 87 10.42 -10.42 -7.22
C HIS A 87 10.37 -10.62 -5.70
N LYS A 88 11.21 -9.90 -4.95
CA LYS A 88 11.21 -9.96 -3.48
C LYS A 88 9.91 -9.42 -2.87
N LEU A 89 9.32 -8.39 -3.49
CA LEU A 89 8.02 -7.88 -3.08
C LEU A 89 6.92 -8.92 -3.34
N GLU A 90 6.94 -9.58 -4.49
CA GLU A 90 6.00 -10.65 -4.84
C GLU A 90 6.10 -11.84 -3.89
N GLU A 91 7.31 -12.23 -3.48
CA GLU A 91 7.51 -13.29 -2.47
C GLU A 91 6.92 -12.91 -1.10
N ALA A 92 7.03 -11.63 -0.71
CA ALA A 92 6.54 -11.16 0.58
C ALA A 92 5.01 -11.04 0.68
N ILE A 93 4.31 -10.96 -0.45
CA ILE A 93 2.84 -10.78 -0.50
C ILE A 93 2.07 -12.05 -0.88
N ARG A 94 2.76 -13.18 -1.06
CA ARG A 94 2.19 -14.48 -1.41
C ARG A 94 1.39 -15.12 -0.27
#